data_AF-A0A368C1C4-F1
#
_entry.id   AF-A0A368C1C4-F1
#
_cell.length_a   1.000
_cell.length_b   1.000
_cell.length_c   1.000
_cell.angle_alpha   90.00
_cell.angle_beta   90.00
_cell.angle_gamma   90.00
#
_symmetry.space_group_name_H-M   'P 1'
#
loop_
_entity.id
_entity.type
_entity.pdbx_description
1 polymer ?
#
loop_
_entity_poly.entity_id
_entity_poly.type
_entity_poly.pdbx_seq_one_letter_code
_entity_poly.pdbx_strand_id
1 'polypeptide(L)'
;MNFKILLSFFITCSLLNTINLAASAPSTVEEELAKQKKYANDLMTSINSGKYSGKQLEALKVLHQRILDFPIPTQEELNARYEEDQKKKSLAVIDRDNRKMGVLPMNAERMERNADIRDRNSRADSRGAGSSNPD
;
A
#
# COMPACT_ATOMS: atom_id res chain seq x y z
N MET A 1 18.65 -43.95 2.44
CA MET A 1 18.23 -42.63 2.93
C MET A 1 19.09 -41.56 2.28
N ASN A 2 18.49 -40.73 1.43
CA ASN A 2 19.22 -39.87 0.49
C ASN A 2 19.73 -38.59 1.16
N PHE A 3 21.06 -38.47 1.27
CA PHE A 3 21.80 -37.28 1.76
C PHE A 3 21.43 -35.96 1.04
N LYS A 4 20.83 -36.04 -0.16
CA LYS A 4 20.42 -34.89 -0.96
C LYS A 4 19.23 -34.12 -0.36
N ILE A 5 18.41 -34.74 0.48
CA ILE A 5 17.23 -34.09 1.08
C ILE A 5 17.62 -33.27 2.32
N LEU A 6 18.70 -33.63 3.01
CA LEU A 6 19.18 -32.85 4.15
C LEU A 6 19.81 -31.53 3.70
N LEU A 7 20.56 -31.53 2.59
CA LEU A 7 21.28 -30.34 2.11
C LEU A 7 20.32 -29.25 1.57
N SER A 8 19.17 -29.64 0.98
CA SER A 8 18.16 -28.68 0.51
C SER A 8 17.36 -28.02 1.64
N PHE A 9 17.29 -28.66 2.81
CA PHE A 9 16.63 -28.07 3.99
C PHE A 9 17.50 -26.98 4.65
N PHE A 10 18.82 -27.10 4.60
CA PHE A 10 19.71 -26.06 5.15
C PHE A 10 19.76 -24.78 4.30
N ILE A 11 19.59 -24.89 2.97
CA ILE A 11 19.57 -23.73 2.07
C ILE A 11 18.27 -22.93 2.20
N THR A 12 17.15 -23.58 2.53
CA THR A 12 15.88 -22.89 2.72
C THR A 12 15.73 -22.27 4.12
N CYS A 13 16.35 -22.85 5.15
CA CYS A 13 16.37 -22.23 6.49
C CYS A 13 17.33 -21.05 6.63
N SER A 14 18.39 -20.96 5.81
CA SER A 14 19.33 -19.82 5.87
C SER A 14 18.83 -18.54 5.18
N LEU A 15 17.71 -18.60 4.47
CA LEU A 15 17.01 -17.41 3.93
C LEU A 15 15.94 -16.84 4.90
N LEU A 16 15.66 -17.51 6.02
CA LEU A 16 14.73 -17.02 7.05
C LEU A 16 15.41 -16.17 8.14
N ASN A 17 16.75 -16.10 8.16
CA ASN A 17 17.48 -15.19 9.02
C ASN A 17 17.90 -13.94 8.23
N THR A 18 17.02 -12.95 8.19
CA THR A 18 17.26 -11.49 7.96
C THR A 18 16.08 -10.77 7.30
N ILE A 19 14.89 -11.37 7.25
CA ILE A 19 13.70 -10.53 7.35
C ILE A 19 13.64 -10.13 8.82
N ASN A 20 14.44 -9.13 9.17
CA ASN A 20 14.12 -8.30 10.32
C ASN A 20 12.65 -7.96 10.15
N LEU A 21 11.84 -8.52 11.03
CA LEU A 21 10.60 -7.93 11.47
C LEU A 21 10.97 -6.62 12.16
N ALA A 22 11.56 -5.70 11.40
CA ALA A 22 11.80 -4.35 11.81
C ALA A 22 10.41 -3.74 11.87
N ALA A 23 9.83 -3.73 13.07
CA ALA A 23 8.89 -2.69 13.45
C ALA A 23 9.43 -1.40 12.82
N SER A 24 8.65 -0.82 11.89
CA SER A 24 9.06 0.28 11.00
C SER A 24 9.84 1.32 11.79
N ALA A 25 11.15 1.23 11.88
CA ALA A 25 11.93 2.18 12.66
C ALA A 25 12.06 3.46 11.83
N PRO A 26 12.25 4.63 12.44
CA PRO A 26 12.69 5.80 11.71
C PRO A 26 13.99 5.45 10.97
N SER A 27 14.11 5.88 9.70
CA SER A 27 15.32 5.65 8.91
C SER A 27 16.51 6.31 9.61
N THR A 28 17.70 5.73 9.47
CA THR A 28 18.91 6.31 10.05
C THR A 28 19.53 7.34 9.10
N VAL A 29 20.31 8.27 9.65
CA VAL A 29 21.07 9.25 8.86
C VAL A 29 22.00 8.57 7.84
N GLU A 30 22.62 7.44 8.22
CA GLU A 30 23.48 6.65 7.33
C GLU A 30 22.71 6.05 6.14
N GLU A 31 21.49 5.58 6.39
CA GLU A 31 20.61 5.07 5.33
C GLU A 31 20.18 6.17 4.36
N GLU A 32 19.83 7.36 4.86
CA GLU A 32 19.48 8.50 4.01
C GLU A 32 20.67 8.97 3.15
N LEU A 33 21.86 9.01 3.75
CA LEU A 33 23.10 9.28 3.03
C LEU A 33 23.35 8.22 1.93
N ALA A 34 23.17 6.94 2.25
CA ALA A 34 23.32 5.86 1.29
C ALA A 34 22.30 5.96 0.14
N LYS A 35 21.04 6.31 0.43
CA LYS A 35 20.00 6.56 -0.58
C LYS A 35 20.38 7.73 -1.49
N GLN A 36 20.84 8.84 -0.92
CA GLN A 36 21.27 10.02 -1.68
C GLN A 36 22.43 9.70 -2.61
N LYS A 37 23.46 9.00 -2.12
CA LYS A 37 24.59 8.53 -2.94
C LYS A 37 24.14 7.59 -4.06
N LYS A 38 23.26 6.64 -3.76
CA LYS A 38 22.72 5.72 -4.76
C LYS A 38 21.98 6.48 -5.85
N TYR A 39 21.12 7.42 -5.47
CA TYR A 39 20.34 8.22 -6.41
C TYR A 39 21.24 9.10 -7.30
N ALA A 40 22.27 9.73 -6.73
CA ALA A 40 23.26 10.47 -7.48
C ALA A 40 23.99 9.56 -8.50
N ASN A 41 24.41 8.37 -8.09
CA ASN A 41 25.09 7.40 -8.96
C ASN A 41 24.19 6.89 -10.10
N ASP A 42 22.93 6.57 -9.82
CA ASP A 42 21.95 6.12 -10.82
C ASP A 42 21.69 7.21 -11.86
N LEU A 43 21.59 8.47 -11.39
CA LEU A 43 21.46 9.62 -12.27
C LEU A 43 22.72 9.84 -13.12
N MET A 44 23.91 9.70 -12.53
CA MET A 44 25.17 9.82 -13.27
C MET A 44 25.30 8.73 -14.33
N THR A 45 24.84 7.52 -14.04
CA THR A 45 24.74 6.42 -15.01
C THR A 45 23.81 6.80 -16.17
N SER A 46 22.68 7.46 -15.88
CA SER A 46 21.75 7.97 -16.88
C SER A 46 22.36 9.09 -17.73
N ILE A 47 23.11 10.01 -17.13
CA ILE A 47 23.86 11.06 -17.82
C ILE A 47 24.91 10.43 -18.76
N ASN A 48 25.66 9.45 -18.28
CA ASN A 48 26.71 8.76 -19.02
C ASN A 48 26.18 7.81 -20.10
N SER A 49 24.90 7.46 -20.08
CA SER A 49 24.28 6.59 -21.07
C SER A 49 24.24 7.17 -22.49
N GLY A 50 24.52 8.48 -22.64
CA GLY A 50 24.48 9.17 -23.93
C GLY A 50 23.06 9.38 -24.50
N LYS A 51 22.01 8.98 -23.75
CA LYS A 51 20.61 9.10 -24.17
C LYS A 51 20.09 10.54 -24.20
N TYR A 52 20.74 11.46 -23.48
CA TYR A 52 20.30 12.84 -23.32
C TYR A 52 21.32 13.81 -23.91
N SER A 53 20.84 14.88 -24.54
CA SER A 53 21.68 15.91 -25.18
C SER A 53 21.12 17.32 -24.96
N GLY A 54 21.96 18.33 -25.21
CA GLY A 54 21.60 19.74 -25.09
C GLY A 54 21.05 20.12 -23.70
N LYS A 55 19.94 20.87 -23.69
CA LYS A 55 19.33 21.39 -22.46
C LYS A 55 18.89 20.30 -21.47
N GLN A 56 18.53 19.11 -21.97
CA GLN A 56 18.14 17.99 -21.11
C GLN A 56 19.33 17.44 -20.33
N LEU A 57 20.49 17.32 -21.00
CA LEU A 57 21.73 16.90 -20.37
C LEU A 57 22.19 17.92 -19.32
N GLU A 58 22.06 19.22 -19.61
CA GLU A 58 22.36 20.29 -18.66
C GLU A 58 21.44 20.22 -17.43
N ALA A 59 20.14 20.04 -17.63
CA ALA A 59 19.18 19.89 -16.53
C ALA A 59 19.52 18.69 -15.63
N LEU A 60 19.92 17.56 -16.22
CA LEU A 60 20.32 16.36 -15.46
C LEU A 60 21.60 16.61 -14.66
N LYS A 61 22.58 17.33 -15.21
CA LYS A 61 23.81 17.72 -14.48
C LYS A 61 23.51 18.66 -13.31
N VAL A 62 22.63 19.63 -13.51
CA VAL A 62 22.17 20.52 -12.43
C VAL A 62 21.43 19.71 -11.35
N LEU A 63 20.60 18.76 -11.75
CA LEU A 63 19.88 17.89 -10.82
C LEU A 63 20.84 17.00 -10.01
N HIS A 64 21.88 16.45 -10.66
CA HIS A 64 22.94 15.70 -9.99
C HIS A 64 23.65 16.53 -8.93
N GLN A 65 24.02 17.77 -9.27
CA GLN A 65 24.66 18.68 -8.33
C GLN A 65 23.73 19.02 -7.16
N ARG A 66 22.45 19.30 -7.44
CA ARG A 66 21.45 19.55 -6.39
C ARG A 66 21.27 18.37 -5.44
N ILE A 67 21.37 17.13 -5.94
CA ILE A 67 21.30 15.95 -5.07
C ILE A 67 22.50 15.93 -4.14
N LEU A 68 23.71 16.24 -4.63
CA LEU A 68 24.91 16.26 -3.78
C LEU A 68 24.89 17.40 -2.76
N ASP A 69 24.35 18.55 -3.14
CA ASP A 69 24.27 19.74 -2.29
C ASP A 69 23.10 19.68 -1.30
N PHE A 70 22.19 18.72 -1.45
CA PHE A 70 21.02 18.60 -0.58
C PHE A 70 21.45 18.20 0.84
N PRO A 71 21.03 18.95 1.88
CA PRO A 71 21.43 18.64 3.25
C PRO A 71 20.83 17.29 3.68
N ILE A 72 21.66 16.45 4.30
CA ILE A 72 21.20 15.21 4.90
C ILE A 72 20.40 15.57 6.16
N PRO A 73 19.15 15.09 6.30
CA PRO A 73 18.33 15.34 7.48
C PRO A 73 19.01 14.81 8.75
N THR A 74 18.79 15.49 9.87
CA THR A 74 19.25 14.99 11.18
C THR A 74 18.38 13.83 11.67
N GLN A 75 18.88 13.04 12.62
CA GLN A 75 18.10 11.93 13.18
C GLN A 75 16.80 12.42 13.84
N GLU A 76 16.81 13.60 14.46
CA GLU A 76 15.61 14.21 15.06
C GLU A 76 14.56 14.53 14.00
N GLU A 77 14.97 15.09 12.86
CA GLU A 77 14.06 15.36 11.74
C GLU A 77 13.49 14.08 11.13
N LEU A 78 14.30 13.01 11.03
CA LEU A 78 13.85 11.71 10.54
C LEU A 78 12.84 11.07 11.50
N ASN A 79 13.08 11.18 12.80
CA ASN A 79 12.16 10.71 13.83
C ASN A 79 10.84 11.50 13.77
N ALA A 80 10.89 12.82 13.67
CA ALA A 80 9.70 13.66 13.55
C ALA A 80 8.86 13.32 12.31
N ARG A 81 9.51 13.16 11.15
CA ARG A 81 8.85 12.71 9.91
C ARG A 81 8.18 11.35 10.07
N TYR A 82 8.88 10.42 10.72
CA TYR A 82 8.34 9.09 10.99
C TYR A 82 7.09 9.15 11.88
N GLU A 83 7.10 9.94 12.95
CA GLU A 83 5.95 10.13 13.84
C GLU A 83 4.75 10.73 13.11
N GLU A 84 4.97 11.75 12.28
CA GLU A 84 3.91 12.34 11.44
C GLU A 84 3.29 11.31 10.49
N ASP A 85 4.11 10.48 9.85
CA ASP A 85 3.65 9.45 8.93
C ASP A 85 2.86 8.36 9.65
N GLN A 86 3.28 7.96 10.85
CA GLN A 86 2.50 7.04 11.69
C GLN A 86 1.16 7.64 12.09
N LYS A 87 1.11 8.93 12.44
CA LYS A 87 -0.13 9.64 12.75
C LYS A 87 -1.07 9.71 11.54
N LYS A 88 -0.56 9.95 10.33
CA LYS A 88 -1.36 9.93 9.10
C LYS A 88 -1.92 8.54 8.82
N LYS A 89 -1.10 7.49 9.00
CA LYS A 89 -1.55 6.09 8.82
C LYS A 89 -2.65 5.72 9.80
N SER A 90 -2.51 6.08 11.08
CA SER A 90 -3.54 5.80 12.08
C SER A 90 -4.84 6.53 11.78
N LEU A 91 -4.79 7.80 11.37
CA LEU A 91 -5.96 8.55 10.92
C LEU A 91 -6.63 7.92 9.68
N ALA A 92 -5.85 7.43 8.72
CA ALA A 92 -6.39 6.76 7.54
C ALA A 92 -7.08 5.42 7.87
N VAL A 93 -6.57 4.68 8.88
CA VAL A 93 -7.25 3.48 9.39
C VAL A 93 -8.57 3.86 10.04
N ILE A 94 -8.59 4.90 10.89
CA ILE A 94 -9.80 5.39 11.53
C ILE A 94 -10.84 5.83 10.49
N ASP A 95 -10.45 6.58 9.45
CA ASP A 95 -11.36 7.01 8.39
C ASP A 95 -11.93 5.81 7.61
N ARG A 96 -11.09 4.81 7.31
CA ARG A 96 -11.54 3.57 6.66
C ARG A 96 -12.57 2.83 7.52
N ASP A 97 -12.31 2.70 8.81
CA ASP A 97 -13.19 2.00 9.74
C ASP A 97 -14.49 2.76 9.94
N ASN A 98 -14.45 4.09 10.04
CA ASN A 98 -15.64 4.94 10.11
C ASN A 98 -16.50 4.82 8.85
N ARG A 99 -15.89 4.82 7.66
CA ARG A 99 -16.63 4.58 6.39
C ARG A 99 -17.27 3.20 6.37
N LYS A 100 -16.56 2.17 6.83
CA LYS A 100 -17.10 0.81 6.92
C LYS A 100 -18.29 0.77 7.89
N MET A 101 -18.17 1.38 9.05
CA MET A 101 -19.24 1.48 10.05
C MET A 101 -20.45 2.29 9.56
N GLY A 102 -20.26 3.30 8.70
CA GLY A 102 -21.37 4.02 8.06
C GLY A 102 -22.07 3.23 6.94
N VAL A 103 -21.38 2.32 6.26
CA VAL A 103 -21.94 1.46 5.20
C VAL A 103 -22.72 0.27 5.76
N LEU A 104 -22.34 -0.26 6.92
CA LEU A 104 -23.04 -1.36 7.59
C LEU A 104 -24.54 -1.10 7.85
N PRO A 105 -24.97 0.05 8.44
CA PRO A 105 -26.39 0.34 8.64
C PRO A 105 -27.14 0.56 7.32
N MET A 106 -26.52 1.19 6.31
CA MET A 106 -27.14 1.33 4.98
C MET A 106 -27.38 -0.03 4.30
N ASN A 107 -26.50 -1.00 4.52
CA ASN A 107 -26.68 -2.36 4.02
C ASN A 107 -27.78 -3.10 4.80
N ALA A 108 -27.91 -2.88 6.11
CA ALA A 108 -28.99 -3.44 6.92
C ALA A 108 -30.37 -2.90 6.48
N GLU A 109 -30.50 -1.58 6.30
CA GLU A 109 -31.73 -0.95 5.78
C GLU A 109 -32.09 -1.41 4.36
N ARG A 110 -31.09 -1.68 3.52
CA ARG A 110 -31.31 -2.28 2.19
C ARG A 110 -31.79 -3.73 2.29
N MET A 111 -31.22 -4.52 3.22
CA MET A 111 -31.65 -5.90 3.44
C MET A 111 -33.09 -5.96 3.95
N GLU A 112 -33.47 -5.07 4.86
CA GLU A 112 -34.84 -4.95 5.39
C GLU A 112 -35.84 -4.58 4.29
N ARG A 113 -35.58 -3.52 3.52
CA ARG A 113 -36.41 -3.17 2.36
C ARG A 113 -36.55 -4.30 1.34
N ASN A 114 -35.46 -5.02 1.08
CA ASN A 114 -35.48 -6.16 0.16
C ASN A 114 -36.23 -7.38 0.72
N ALA A 115 -36.35 -7.51 2.04
CA ALA A 115 -37.17 -8.53 2.69
C ALA A 115 -38.66 -8.15 2.59
N ASP A 116 -38.99 -6.88 2.86
CA ASP A 116 -40.36 -6.37 2.74
C ASP A 116 -40.91 -6.46 1.31
N ILE A 117 -40.09 -6.14 0.30
CA ILE A 117 -40.47 -6.29 -1.11
C ILE A 117 -40.73 -7.77 -1.45
N ARG A 118 -39.89 -8.69 -0.96
CA ARG A 118 -40.07 -10.13 -1.17
C ARG A 118 -41.35 -10.66 -0.51
N ASP A 119 -41.65 -10.24 0.72
CA ASP A 119 -42.88 -10.62 1.42
C ASP A 119 -44.13 -10.02 0.74
N ARG A 120 -44.04 -8.79 0.25
CA ARG A 120 -45.14 -8.18 -0.51
C ARG A 120 -45.42 -8.93 -1.81
N ASN A 121 -44.37 -9.29 -2.54
CA ASN A 121 -44.50 -10.04 -3.79
C ASN A 121 -45.05 -11.45 -3.54
N SER A 122 -44.57 -12.17 -2.51
CA SER A 122 -45.09 -13.50 -2.16
C SER A 122 -46.57 -13.46 -1.76
N ARG A 123 -47.02 -12.41 -1.07
CA ARG A 123 -48.44 -12.15 -0.76
C ARG A 123 -49.28 -11.78 -1.98
N ALA A 124 -48.71 -11.09 -2.95
CA ALA A 124 -49.38 -10.76 -4.21
C ALA A 124 -49.59 -12.02 -5.06
N ASP A 125 -48.55 -12.87 -5.16
CA ASP A 125 -48.60 -14.14 -5.90
C ASP A 125 -49.62 -15.12 -5.27
N SER A 126 -49.74 -15.13 -3.94
CA SER A 126 -50.73 -15.95 -3.24
C SER A 126 -52.16 -15.37 -3.28
N ARG A 127 -52.34 -14.09 -3.59
CA ARG A 127 -53.66 -13.46 -3.86
C ARG A 127 -54.09 -13.57 -5.33
N GLY A 128 -53.14 -13.73 -6.27
CA GLY A 128 -53.41 -13.98 -7.68
C GLY A 128 -53.85 -15.41 -8.01
N ALA A 129 -53.74 -16.34 -7.06
CA ALA A 129 -54.11 -17.75 -7.22
C ALA A 129 -55.59 -18.07 -6.89
N GLY A 130 -56.47 -17.06 -6.85
CA GLY A 130 -57.86 -17.23 -6.45
C GLY A 130 -58.85 -16.46 -7.32
N SER A 131 -59.18 -16.98 -8.50
CA SER A 131 -60.48 -16.77 -9.16
C SER A 131 -60.67 -17.74 -10.35
N SER A 132 -61.23 -18.91 -10.05
CA SER A 132 -62.21 -19.67 -10.88
C SER A 132 -63.16 -18.74 -11.66
N ASN A 133 -63.75 -19.00 -12.84
CA ASN A 133 -64.14 -20.17 -13.66
C ASN A 133 -64.75 -19.56 -14.99
N PRO A 134 -65.54 -20.28 -15.82
CA PRO A 134 -65.27 -21.40 -16.73
C PRO A 134 -65.71 -21.06 -18.19
N ASP A 135 -65.35 -21.86 -19.20
CA ASP A 135 -66.10 -22.00 -20.46
C ASP A 135 -66.08 -23.48 -20.90
#